data_AF-A0A3M1GW01-F1
#
_entry.id   AF-A0A3M1GW01-F1
#
_cell.length_a   1.000
_cell.length_b   1.000
_cell.length_c   1.000
_cell.angle_alpha   90.00
_cell.angle_beta   90.00
_cell.angle_gamma   90.00
#
_symmetry.space_group_name_H-M   'P 1'
#
loop_
_entity.id
_entity.type
_entity.pdbx_description
1 polymer ?
#
loop_
_entity_poly.entity_id
_entity_poly.type
_entity_poly.pdbx_seq_one_letter_code
_entity_poly.pdbx_strand_id
1 'polypeptide(L)'
;MRRSFQSKSGMSLLEVLIGMGVLAIISAGILASLIQSRRLTEGSIYQNTAVAVAQGYIEQLKNMEFDQLDLNPIPTLLDQGSPDSLSVSPLPISTSTQVVNRRYIDLNNTPDNPNDDMPMDIVVYIKDLSNPTAKVGECKLITLIYTWEFADSNGAKRRYTNTITSIRSRVPTF
;
A
#
# COMPACT_ATOMS: atom_id res chain seq x y z
N MET A 1 -43.28 -60.50 8.04
CA MET A 1 -42.85 -59.11 7.78
C MET A 1 -42.93 -58.33 9.10
N ARG A 2 -41.84 -58.29 9.90
CA ARG A 2 -41.81 -57.60 11.21
C ARG A 2 -41.10 -56.25 11.03
N ARG A 3 -41.86 -55.15 11.09
CA ARG A 3 -41.31 -53.79 11.15
C ARG A 3 -40.73 -53.58 12.56
N SER A 4 -39.41 -53.47 12.64
CA SER A 4 -38.70 -52.97 13.81
C SER A 4 -39.03 -51.48 13.99
N PHE A 5 -39.70 -51.13 15.09
CA PHE A 5 -39.85 -49.73 15.50
C PHE A 5 -38.56 -49.31 16.18
N GLN A 6 -37.74 -48.50 15.50
CA GLN A 6 -36.63 -47.81 16.14
C GLN A 6 -37.19 -46.86 17.21
N SER A 7 -36.87 -47.12 18.47
CA SER A 7 -37.16 -46.21 19.57
C SER A 7 -36.32 -44.95 19.41
N LYS A 8 -36.98 -43.80 19.20
CA LYS A 8 -36.34 -42.49 19.28
C LYS A 8 -35.99 -42.21 20.74
N SER A 9 -34.73 -42.41 21.12
CA SER A 9 -34.23 -41.98 22.43
C SER A 9 -34.20 -40.45 22.46
N GLY A 10 -34.83 -39.83 23.47
CA GLY A 10 -34.73 -38.39 23.68
C GLY A 10 -33.32 -38.00 24.15
N MET A 11 -32.80 -36.87 23.68
CA MET A 11 -31.51 -36.35 24.14
C MET A 11 -31.55 -36.06 25.65
N SER A 12 -30.45 -36.38 26.33
CA SER A 12 -30.30 -36.02 27.74
C SER A 12 -30.06 -34.52 27.88
N LEU A 13 -30.50 -33.94 29.01
CA LEU A 13 -30.26 -32.52 29.32
C LEU A 13 -28.76 -32.18 29.29
N LEU A 14 -27.91 -33.12 29.67
CA LEU A 14 -26.45 -32.97 29.64
C LEU A 14 -25.91 -32.85 28.21
N GLU A 15 -26.37 -33.68 27.27
CA GLU A 15 -25.95 -33.61 25.86
C GLU A 15 -26.35 -32.28 25.22
N VAL A 16 -27.54 -31.76 25.56
CA VAL A 16 -27.99 -30.44 25.08
C VAL A 16 -27.12 -29.33 25.65
N LEU A 17 -26.78 -29.37 26.94
CA LEU A 17 -25.90 -28.38 27.56
C LEU A 17 -24.49 -28.40 26.96
N ILE A 18 -23.93 -29.58 26.70
CA ILE A 18 -22.64 -29.72 26.02
C ILE A 18 -22.73 -29.19 24.59
N GLY A 19 -23.78 -29.54 23.85
CA GLY A 19 -24.00 -29.05 22.49
C GLY A 19 -24.11 -27.53 22.41
N MET A 20 -24.83 -26.91 23.36
CA MET A 20 -24.92 -25.45 23.48
C MET A 20 -23.57 -24.81 23.84
N GLY A 21 -22.79 -25.44 24.73
CA GLY A 21 -21.45 -24.96 25.08
C GLY A 21 -20.49 -24.99 23.89
N VAL A 22 -20.46 -26.10 23.14
CA VAL A 22 -19.66 -26.23 21.92
C VAL A 22 -20.10 -25.22 20.86
N LEU A 23 -21.41 -25.07 20.64
CA LEU A 23 -21.96 -24.10 19.70
C LEU A 23 -21.57 -22.66 20.06
N ALA A 24 -21.60 -22.31 21.35
CA ALA A 24 -21.22 -20.98 21.83
C ALA A 24 -19.74 -20.68 21.54
N ILE A 25 -18.84 -21.63 21.81
CA ILE A 25 -17.41 -21.49 21.52
C ILE A 25 -17.16 -21.33 20.02
N ILE A 26 -17.82 -22.14 19.19
CA ILE A 26 -17.68 -22.06 17.73
C ILE A 26 -18.17 -20.70 17.22
N SER A 27 -19.34 -20.24 17.70
CA SER A 27 -19.92 -18.95 17.28
C SER A 27 -19.00 -17.79 17.63
N ALA A 28 -18.40 -17.79 18.83
CA ALA A 28 -17.41 -16.80 19.23
C ALA A 28 -16.14 -16.85 18.36
N GLY A 29 -15.66 -18.06 18.02
CA GLY A 29 -14.52 -18.24 17.14
C GLY A 29 -14.75 -17.70 15.72
N ILE A 30 -15.95 -17.94 15.15
CA ILE A 30 -16.32 -17.41 13.83
C ILE A 30 -16.34 -15.88 13.85
N LEU A 31 -16.94 -15.26 14.88
CA LEU A 31 -16.95 -13.81 15.01
C LEU A 31 -15.55 -13.22 15.11
N ALA A 32 -14.66 -13.83 15.90
CA ALA A 32 -13.27 -13.40 16.02
C ALA A 32 -12.53 -13.51 14.66
N SER A 33 -12.74 -14.61 13.93
CA SER A 33 -12.16 -14.83 12.61
C SER A 33 -12.65 -13.81 11.58
N LEU A 34 -13.95 -13.46 11.59
CA LEU A 34 -14.51 -12.45 10.69
C LEU A 34 -13.93 -11.06 10.94
N ILE A 35 -13.79 -10.66 12.20
CA ILE A 35 -13.16 -9.37 12.57
C ILE A 35 -11.71 -9.36 12.09
N GLN A 36 -10.96 -10.46 12.30
CA GLN A 36 -9.58 -10.56 11.84
C GLN A 36 -9.47 -10.53 10.30
N SER A 37 -10.34 -11.26 9.60
CA SER A 37 -10.36 -11.28 8.13
C SER A 37 -10.58 -9.87 7.58
N ARG A 38 -11.52 -9.10 8.15
CA ARG A 38 -11.77 -7.72 7.75
C ARG A 38 -10.53 -6.84 7.89
N ARG A 39 -9.82 -6.92 9.01
CA ARG A 39 -8.58 -6.15 9.25
C ARG A 39 -7.49 -6.49 8.23
N LEU A 40 -7.36 -7.78 7.88
CA LEU A 40 -6.39 -8.22 6.86
C LEU A 40 -6.78 -7.71 5.47
N THR A 41 -8.06 -7.76 5.12
CA THR A 41 -8.55 -7.23 3.84
C THR A 41 -8.35 -5.71 3.75
N GLU A 42 -8.72 -4.96 4.78
CA GLU A 42 -8.49 -3.51 4.86
C GLU A 42 -6.99 -3.24 4.68
N GLY A 43 -6.11 -3.81 5.51
CA GLY A 43 -4.66 -3.61 5.37
C GLY A 43 -4.11 -3.96 3.98
N SER A 44 -4.63 -5.00 3.34
CA SER A 44 -4.25 -5.37 1.97
C SER A 44 -4.68 -4.33 0.93
N ILE A 45 -5.84 -3.69 1.09
CA ILE A 45 -6.30 -2.63 0.19
C ILE A 45 -5.36 -1.43 0.28
N TYR A 46 -5.07 -0.93 1.49
CA TYR A 46 -4.15 0.21 1.68
C TYR A 46 -2.78 -0.07 1.08
N GLN A 47 -2.22 -1.26 1.35
CA GLN A 47 -0.92 -1.64 0.82
C GLN A 47 -0.93 -1.74 -0.72
N ASN A 48 -1.92 -2.40 -1.31
CA ASN A 48 -1.99 -2.58 -2.75
C ASN A 48 -2.17 -1.24 -3.48
N THR A 49 -3.00 -0.34 -2.93
CA THR A 49 -3.17 1.00 -3.48
C THR A 49 -1.88 1.82 -3.38
N ALA A 50 -1.20 1.81 -2.22
CA ALA A 50 0.06 2.54 -2.05
C ALA A 50 1.14 2.04 -3.04
N VAL A 51 1.22 0.72 -3.27
CA VAL A 51 2.12 0.13 -4.26
C VAL A 51 1.75 0.56 -5.67
N ALA A 52 0.46 0.52 -6.04
CA ALA A 52 0.00 0.92 -7.37
C ALA A 52 0.28 2.40 -7.66
N VAL A 53 0.04 3.29 -6.69
CA VAL A 53 0.35 4.72 -6.80
C VAL A 53 1.86 4.94 -6.96
N ALA A 54 2.68 4.32 -6.11
CA ALA A 54 4.14 4.43 -6.22
C ALA A 54 4.67 3.86 -7.55
N GLN A 55 4.06 2.79 -8.06
CA GLN A 55 4.34 2.22 -9.38
C GLN A 55 3.98 3.19 -10.51
N GLY A 56 2.82 3.85 -10.43
CA GLY A 56 2.43 4.88 -11.39
C GLY A 56 3.45 6.02 -11.46
N TYR A 57 3.91 6.53 -10.31
CA TYR A 57 4.95 7.58 -10.30
C TYR A 57 6.27 7.11 -10.88
N ILE A 58 6.78 5.93 -10.50
CA ILE A 58 8.07 5.46 -11.03
C ILE A 58 7.96 5.18 -12.53
N GLU A 59 6.83 4.71 -13.05
CA GLU A 59 6.60 4.51 -14.47
C GLU A 59 6.58 5.83 -15.24
N GLN A 60 5.94 6.87 -14.71
CA GLN A 60 5.97 8.21 -15.30
C GLN A 60 7.39 8.77 -15.34
N LEU A 61 8.12 8.70 -14.21
CA LEU A 61 9.52 9.13 -14.14
C LEU A 61 10.42 8.32 -15.10
N LYS A 62 10.14 7.03 -15.25
CA LYS A 62 10.84 6.17 -16.21
C LYS A 62 10.52 6.48 -17.66
N ASN A 63 9.37 7.06 -17.98
CA ASN A 63 8.99 7.39 -19.36
C ASN A 63 9.33 8.85 -19.74
N MET A 64 9.64 9.67 -18.75
CA MET A 64 10.02 11.07 -18.90
C MET A 64 11.36 11.25 -19.64
N GLU A 65 11.51 12.36 -20.34
CA GLU A 65 12.78 12.70 -20.99
C GLU A 65 13.92 12.81 -19.97
N PHE A 66 15.14 12.41 -20.36
CA PHE A 66 16.27 12.31 -19.44
C PHE A 66 16.64 13.65 -18.79
N ASP A 67 16.50 14.74 -19.54
CA ASP A 67 16.81 16.11 -19.09
C ASP A 67 15.71 16.66 -18.17
N GLN A 68 14.47 16.18 -18.31
CA GLN A 68 13.35 16.56 -17.45
C GLN A 68 13.47 16.00 -16.02
N LEU A 69 14.28 14.95 -15.82
CA LEU A 69 14.57 14.39 -14.50
C LEU A 69 15.40 15.33 -13.61
N ASP A 70 16.07 16.35 -14.18
CA ASP A 70 16.81 17.34 -13.40
C ASP A 70 15.95 18.54 -12.97
N LEU A 71 14.69 18.58 -13.39
CA LEU A 71 13.77 19.62 -12.99
C LEU A 71 13.38 19.45 -11.51
N ASN A 72 13.22 20.57 -10.82
CA ASN A 72 12.65 20.61 -9.47
C ASN A 72 11.67 21.80 -9.40
N PRO A 73 10.35 21.56 -9.37
CA PRO A 73 9.68 20.27 -9.26
C PRO A 73 9.56 19.52 -10.61
N ILE A 74 9.51 18.19 -10.55
CA ILE A 74 9.28 17.33 -11.71
C ILE A 74 7.79 17.32 -12.05
N PRO A 75 7.39 17.57 -13.31
CA PRO A 75 5.99 17.51 -13.70
C PRO A 75 5.53 16.05 -13.82
N THR A 76 4.72 15.58 -12.88
CA THR A 76 3.99 14.32 -13.02
C THR A 76 2.49 14.57 -13.09
N LEU A 77 1.73 13.56 -13.50
CA LEU A 77 0.27 13.62 -13.57
C LEU A 77 -0.26 12.48 -12.73
N LEU A 78 -0.77 12.77 -11.54
CA LEU A 78 -1.56 11.80 -10.81
C LEU A 78 -3.01 12.26 -10.80
N ASP A 79 -3.88 11.33 -11.18
CA ASP A 79 -5.33 11.50 -11.36
C ASP A 79 -5.76 12.34 -12.58
N GLN A 80 -6.43 11.66 -13.52
CA GLN A 80 -7.20 12.22 -14.66
C GLN A 80 -6.56 13.39 -15.45
N GLY A 81 -5.24 13.53 -15.46
CA GLY A 81 -4.53 14.59 -16.18
C GLY A 81 -4.36 15.91 -15.41
N SER A 82 -4.61 15.93 -14.09
CA SER A 82 -4.28 17.07 -13.25
C SER A 82 -2.76 17.15 -13.00
N PRO A 83 -2.14 18.33 -13.12
CA PRO A 83 -0.73 18.52 -12.77
C PRO A 83 -0.45 18.18 -11.31
N ASP A 84 0.37 17.15 -11.08
CA ASP A 84 0.86 16.77 -9.76
C ASP A 84 2.38 16.79 -9.76
N SER A 85 2.98 17.90 -9.35
CA SER A 85 4.43 18.07 -9.41
C SER A 85 5.12 17.45 -8.19
N LEU A 86 6.20 16.69 -8.41
CA LEU A 86 7.02 16.09 -7.36
C LEU A 86 8.27 16.92 -7.11
N SER A 87 8.48 17.36 -5.88
CA SER A 87 9.76 17.95 -5.48
C SER A 87 10.79 16.87 -5.16
N VAL A 88 11.99 17.01 -5.73
CA VAL A 88 13.10 16.09 -5.53
C VAL A 88 13.83 16.45 -4.23
N SER A 89 14.07 15.44 -3.40
CA SER A 89 14.86 15.60 -2.20
C SER A 89 16.36 15.67 -2.55
N PRO A 90 17.14 16.56 -1.90
CA PRO A 90 18.60 16.46 -1.95
C PRO A 90 19.04 15.09 -1.39
N LEU A 91 20.18 14.60 -1.87
CA LEU A 91 20.83 13.30 -1.59
C LEU A 91 20.38 12.60 -0.28
N PRO A 92 20.31 11.25 -0.25
CA PRO A 92 19.72 10.46 0.86
C PRO A 92 20.52 10.45 2.18
N ILE A 93 21.34 11.46 2.46
CA ILE A 93 22.33 11.48 3.54
C ILE A 93 21.74 11.97 4.87
N SER A 94 20.60 12.68 4.89
CA SER A 94 19.97 13.11 6.15
C SER A 94 18.45 13.17 6.07
N THR A 95 17.77 12.60 7.08
CA THR A 95 16.31 12.64 7.24
C THR A 95 15.78 14.05 7.51
N SER A 96 16.61 15.00 7.97
CA SER A 96 16.22 16.37 8.27
C SER A 96 16.12 17.31 7.06
N THR A 97 16.59 16.88 5.89
CA THR A 97 16.56 17.65 4.64
C THR A 97 15.67 17.02 3.57
N GLN A 98 14.90 15.99 3.95
CA GLN A 98 14.01 15.29 3.03
C GLN A 98 12.85 16.17 2.61
N VAL A 99 12.68 16.32 1.29
CA VAL A 99 11.47 16.95 0.76
C VAL A 99 10.40 15.88 0.61
N VAL A 100 9.33 16.02 1.41
CA VAL A 100 8.20 15.09 1.44
C VAL A 100 7.06 15.64 0.60
N ASN A 101 6.67 14.88 -0.43
CA ASN A 101 5.47 15.13 -1.21
C ASN A 101 4.31 14.36 -0.59
N ARG A 102 3.51 15.02 0.24
CA ARG A 102 2.32 14.42 0.86
C ARG A 102 1.15 14.44 -0.11
N ARG A 103 0.48 13.31 -0.26
CA ARG A 103 -0.73 13.11 -1.06
C ARG A 103 -1.79 12.40 -0.23
N TYR A 104 -3.04 12.64 -0.57
CA TYR A 104 -4.20 12.00 0.03
C TYR A 104 -4.83 11.15 -1.05
N ILE A 105 -4.88 9.84 -0.81
CA ILE A 105 -5.42 8.88 -1.75
C ILE A 105 -6.80 8.45 -1.26
N ASP A 106 -7.81 8.77 -2.05
CA ASP A 106 -9.18 8.30 -1.82
C ASP A 106 -9.24 6.78 -2.06
N LEU A 107 -9.71 6.05 -1.05
CA LEU A 107 -9.89 4.60 -1.08
C LEU A 107 -11.36 4.18 -1.10
N ASN A 108 -12.29 5.06 -0.75
CA ASN A 108 -13.69 4.75 -0.52
C ASN A 108 -14.65 5.47 -1.48
N ASN A 109 -14.13 6.26 -2.42
CA ASN A 109 -14.88 6.96 -3.46
C ASN A 109 -16.02 7.79 -2.84
N THR A 110 -15.72 8.43 -1.72
CA THR A 110 -16.62 9.36 -1.02
C THR A 110 -16.37 10.79 -1.51
N PRO A 111 -17.28 11.74 -1.26
CA PRO A 111 -17.00 13.15 -1.54
C PRO A 111 -15.78 13.60 -0.73
N ASP A 112 -14.74 14.10 -1.42
CA ASP A 112 -13.43 14.55 -0.89
C ASP A 112 -13.46 14.92 0.60
N ASN A 113 -13.14 13.94 1.45
CA ASN A 113 -13.06 14.13 2.88
C ASN A 113 -11.63 13.79 3.35
N PRO A 114 -10.81 14.79 3.71
CA PRO A 114 -9.42 14.55 4.11
C PRO A 114 -9.25 13.71 5.40
N ASN A 115 -10.35 13.33 6.05
CA ASN A 115 -10.37 12.48 7.24
C ASN A 115 -10.55 10.98 6.94
N ASP A 116 -11.01 10.59 5.75
CA ASP A 116 -11.12 9.19 5.34
C ASP A 116 -10.09 8.77 4.29
N ASP A 117 -9.44 9.74 3.64
CA ASP A 117 -8.32 9.50 2.73
C ASP A 117 -7.09 8.89 3.41
N MET A 118 -6.37 8.05 2.66
CA MET A 118 -5.07 7.53 3.07
C MET A 118 -3.98 8.58 2.82
N PRO A 119 -3.32 9.12 3.86
CA PRO A 119 -2.15 9.97 3.65
C PRO A 119 -0.97 9.11 3.18
N MET A 120 -0.36 9.52 2.08
CA MET A 120 0.82 8.92 1.49
C MET A 120 1.91 9.97 1.34
N ASP A 121 3.05 9.74 1.97
CA ASP A 121 4.24 10.59 1.90
C ASP A 121 5.21 9.99 0.89
N ILE A 122 5.58 10.78 -0.12
CA ILE A 122 6.47 10.35 -1.22
C ILE A 122 7.74 11.20 -1.21
N VAL A 123 8.88 10.54 -1.10
CA VAL A 123 10.20 11.15 -1.17
C VAL A 123 10.91 10.60 -2.40
N VAL A 124 11.28 11.50 -3.31
CA VAL A 124 11.99 11.16 -4.54
C VAL A 124 13.43 11.58 -4.43
N TYR A 125 14.35 10.67 -4.73
CA TYR A 125 15.77 10.96 -4.91
C TYR A 125 16.18 10.64 -6.34
N ILE A 126 16.94 11.55 -6.92
CA ILE A 126 17.59 11.33 -8.20
C ILE A 126 19.08 11.46 -7.95
N LYS A 127 19.80 10.38 -8.21
CA LYS A 127 21.25 10.32 -8.08
C LYS A 127 21.86 10.10 -9.46
N ASP A 128 22.72 11.01 -9.86
CA ASP A 128 23.55 10.82 -11.04
C ASP A 128 24.55 9.67 -10.80
N LEU A 129 24.55 8.69 -11.71
CA LEU A 129 25.47 7.55 -11.73
C LEU A 129 26.44 7.62 -12.92
N SER A 130 26.41 8.71 -13.70
CA SER A 130 27.28 8.94 -14.83
C SER A 130 28.74 8.92 -14.39
N ASN A 131 29.58 8.12 -15.05
CA ASN A 131 30.99 8.02 -14.73
C ASN A 131 31.82 7.86 -16.02
N PRO A 132 32.34 8.96 -16.58
CA PRO A 132 33.12 8.90 -17.82
C PRO A 132 34.40 8.10 -17.66
N THR A 133 35.02 8.10 -16.47
CA THR A 133 36.23 7.34 -16.16
C THR A 133 35.98 5.83 -16.18
N ALA A 134 34.81 5.40 -15.70
CA ALA A 134 34.38 4.00 -15.75
C ALA A 134 33.68 3.63 -17.07
N LYS A 135 33.68 4.53 -18.07
CA LYS A 135 32.95 4.37 -19.35
C LYS A 135 31.45 4.11 -19.17
N VAL A 136 30.87 4.61 -18.08
CA VAL A 136 29.43 4.57 -17.85
C VAL A 136 28.83 5.82 -18.48
N GLY A 137 28.00 5.62 -19.51
CA GLY A 137 27.23 6.68 -20.16
C GLY A 137 26.24 7.34 -19.21
N GLU A 138 25.59 8.41 -19.66
CA GLU A 138 24.67 9.19 -18.80
C GLU A 138 23.56 8.31 -18.24
N CYS A 139 23.55 8.15 -16.92
CA CYS A 139 22.57 7.35 -16.20
C CYS A 139 22.25 7.93 -14.83
N LYS A 140 20.98 7.79 -14.44
CA LYS A 140 20.45 8.30 -13.18
C LYS A 140 19.73 7.17 -12.45
N LEU A 141 19.99 7.07 -11.15
CA LEU A 141 19.22 6.23 -10.23
C LEU A 141 18.09 7.07 -9.65
N ILE A 142 16.87 6.60 -9.86
CA ILE A 142 15.65 7.15 -9.28
C ILE A 142 15.29 6.25 -8.10
N THR A 143 15.22 6.82 -6.91
CA THR A 143 14.79 6.12 -5.69
C THR A 143 13.54 6.82 -5.16
N LEU A 144 12.44 6.09 -5.10
CA LEU A 144 11.17 6.55 -4.55
C LEU A 144 10.93 5.83 -3.24
N ILE A 145 10.95 6.58 -2.14
CA ILE A 145 10.54 6.10 -0.82
C ILE A 145 9.12 6.58 -0.61
N TYR A 146 8.20 5.65 -0.37
CA TYR A 146 6.81 5.97 -0.08
C TYR A 146 6.42 5.41 1.27
N THR A 147 5.67 6.22 2.01
CA THR A 147 5.20 5.88 3.35
C THR A 147 3.72 6.12 3.39
N TRP A 148 2.94 5.12 3.77
CA TRP A 148 1.49 5.26 3.96
C TRP A 148 1.11 4.97 5.40
N GLU A 149 0.01 5.56 5.83
CA GLU A 149 -0.56 5.34 7.15
C GLU A 149 -2.00 4.86 7.02
N PHE A 150 -2.37 3.85 7.82
CA PHE A 150 -3.77 3.47 7.98
C PHE A 150 -4.11 3.29 9.45
N ALA A 151 -5.34 3.63 9.81
CA ALA A 151 -5.86 3.41 11.14
C ALA A 151 -6.41 1.99 11.24
N ASP A 152 -5.93 1.22 12.21
CA ASP A 152 -6.57 -0.04 12.60
C ASP A 152 -7.96 0.26 13.19
N SER A 153 -8.84 -0.74 13.28
CA SER A 153 -10.20 -0.58 13.81
C SER A 153 -10.26 -0.06 15.26
N ASN A 154 -9.12 -0.08 15.96
CA ASN A 154 -8.96 0.46 17.32
C ASN A 154 -8.48 1.92 17.34
N GLY A 155 -8.39 2.59 16.18
CA GLY A 155 -7.88 3.96 16.03
C GLY A 155 -6.36 4.09 16.07
N ALA A 156 -5.64 2.97 16.26
CA ALA A 156 -4.18 2.97 16.23
C ALA A 156 -3.68 3.14 14.80
N LYS A 157 -2.97 4.24 14.54
CA LYS A 157 -2.32 4.52 13.25
C LYS A 157 -1.07 3.68 13.10
N ARG A 158 -1.00 2.90 12.02
CA ARG A 158 0.19 2.13 11.64
C ARG A 158 0.79 2.73 10.39
N ARG A 159 2.11 2.97 10.44
CA ARG A 159 2.87 3.57 9.35
C ARG A 159 3.79 2.54 8.74
N TYR A 160 3.76 2.44 7.42
CA TYR A 160 4.56 1.51 6.64
C TYR A 160 5.36 2.28 5.62
N THR A 161 6.63 1.94 5.47
CA THR A 161 7.55 2.58 4.52
C THR A 161 8.13 1.52 3.61
N ASN A 162 8.07 1.76 2.31
CA ASN A 162 8.72 0.94 1.31
C ASN A 162 9.55 1.81 0.37
N THR A 163 10.39 1.16 -0.42
CA THR A 163 11.27 1.81 -1.39
C THR A 163 11.21 1.08 -2.72
N ILE A 164 11.09 1.84 -3.80
CA ILE A 164 11.22 1.36 -5.18
C ILE A 164 12.38 2.12 -5.82
N THR A 165 13.23 1.41 -6.54
CA THR A 165 14.35 1.99 -7.27
C THR A 165 14.28 1.64 -8.75
N SER A 166 14.75 2.55 -9.58
CA SER A 166 14.91 2.32 -11.01
C SER A 166 16.11 3.07 -11.55
N ILE A 167 16.73 2.55 -12.60
CA ILE A 167 17.84 3.20 -13.30
C ILE A 167 17.33 3.61 -14.68
N ARG A 168 17.58 4.86 -15.05
CA ARG A 168 17.32 5.38 -16.40
C ARG A 168 18.64 5.80 -17.03
N SER A 169 18.85 5.42 -18.28
CA SER A 169 20.02 5.83 -19.08
C SER A 169 19.58 6.63 -20.29
N ARG A 170 20.41 7.59 -20.71
CA ARG A 170 20.19 8.40 -21.91
C ARG A 170 20.43 7.65 -23.22
N VAL A 171 21.17 6.53 -23.19
CA VAL A 171 21.68 5.86 -24.39
C VAL A 171 20.54 5.58 -25.39
N PRO A 172 20.68 5.96 -26.68
CA PRO A 172 19.73 5.55 -27.70
C PRO A 172 19.76 4.03 -27.80
N THR A 173 18.62 3.39 -27.57
CA THR A 173 18.47 1.97 -27.91
C THR A 173 18.41 1.90 -29.43
N PHE A 174 19.55 1.67 -30.06
CA PHE A 174 19.66 1.32 -31.47
C PHE A 174 19.24 -0.14 -31.68
#